data_AF-G3Q2C7-F1
#
_entry.id   AF-G3Q2C7-F1
#
_cell.length_a   1.000
_cell.length_b   1.000
_cell.length_c   1.000
_cell.angle_alpha   90.00
_cell.angle_beta   90.00
_cell.angle_gamma   90.00
#
_symmetry.space_group_name_H-M   'P 1'
#
loop_
_entity.id
_entity.type
_entity.pdbx_description
1 polymer ?
#
loop_
_entity_poly.entity_id
_entity_poly.type
_entity_poly.pdbx_seq_one_letter_code
_entity_poly.pdbx_strand_id
1 'polypeptide(L)' 'GKVPGDDCPLVWGQCSHCFHMHCILKWLNSQQVQQQCPMCRQEWKFKE' A
#
# COMPACT_ATOMS: atom_id res chain seq x y z
N GLY A 1 -10.47 -0.87 24.62
CA GLY A 1 -9.40 -1.79 24.17
C GLY A 1 -8.78 -1.18 22.94
N LYS A 2 -7.46 -1.05 22.90
CA LYS A 2 -6.74 -0.50 21.75
C LYS A 2 -6.56 -1.64 20.75
N VAL A 3 -7.25 -1.55 19.62
CA VAL A 3 -7.17 -2.55 18.55
C VAL A 3 -5.75 -2.54 17.97
N PRO A 4 -5.09 -3.70 17.81
CA PRO A 4 -3.78 -3.74 17.16
C PRO A 4 -3.95 -3.37 15.68
N GLY A 5 -3.55 -2.15 15.29
CA GLY A 5 -3.61 -1.67 13.91
C GLY A 5 -4.09 -0.22 13.70
N ASP A 6 -4.62 0.44 14.74
CA ASP A 6 -5.19 1.80 14.65
C ASP A 6 -4.14 2.89 14.34
N ASP A 7 -2.88 2.66 14.67
CA ASP A 7 -1.79 3.63 14.53
C ASP A 7 -1.03 3.56 13.19
N CYS A 8 -1.59 2.93 12.15
CA CYS A 8 -0.87 2.79 10.87
C CYS A 8 -1.29 3.89 9.87
N PRO A 9 -0.33 4.71 9.36
CA PRO A 9 -0.67 5.75 8.40
C PRO A 9 -1.23 5.16 7.10
N LEU A 10 -2.26 5.81 6.57
CA LEU A 10 -2.78 5.56 5.24
C LEU A 10 -1.88 6.22 4.22
N VAL A 11 -1.57 5.49 3.15
CA VAL A 11 -0.77 5.98 2.04
C VAL A 11 -1.58 5.87 0.75
N TRP A 12 -1.42 6.88 -0.10
CA TRP A 12 -2.11 6.98 -1.37
C TRP A 12 -1.15 6.64 -2.50
N GLY A 13 -1.66 5.93 -3.50
CA GLY A 13 -0.96 5.73 -4.76
C GLY A 13 -1.30 6.84 -5.74
N GLN A 14 -0.42 7.10 -6.72
CA GLN A 14 -0.73 7.97 -7.85
C GLN A 14 -1.96 7.48 -8.64
N CYS A 15 -2.23 6.17 -8.60
CA CYS A 15 -3.45 5.57 -9.13
C CYS A 15 -4.73 5.85 -8.31
N SER A 16 -4.67 6.77 -7.33
CA SER A 16 -5.78 7.18 -6.45
C SER A 16 -6.35 6.08 -5.53
N HIS A 17 -5.66 4.96 -5.38
CA HIS A 17 -6.01 3.94 -4.39
C HIS A 17 -5.28 4.20 -3.06
N CYS A 18 -5.96 3.98 -1.94
CA CYS A 18 -5.38 4.11 -0.60
C CYS A 18 -5.26 2.74 0.08
N PHE A 19 -4.21 2.56 0.85
CA PHE A 19 -3.99 1.37 1.66
C PHE A 19 -3.29 1.75 2.96
N HIS A 20 -3.38 0.90 3.98
CA HIS A 20 -2.53 1.02 5.16
C HIS A 20 -1.08 0.78 4.77
N MET A 21 -0.15 1.57 5.33
CA MET A 21 1.27 1.48 5.03
C MET A 21 1.82 0.05 5.21
N HIS A 22 1.49 -0.64 6.31
CA HIS A 22 1.92 -2.04 6.50
C HIS A 22 1.39 -2.99 5.43
N CYS A 23 0.13 -2.84 5.03
CA CYS A 23 -0.49 -3.73 4.04
C CYS A 23 0.16 -3.56 2.67
N ILE A 24 0.34 -2.31 2.22
CA ILE A 24 0.95 -2.06 0.92
C ILE A 24 2.44 -2.39 0.93
N LEU A 25 3.20 -2.07 1.99
CA LEU A 25 4.61 -2.46 2.07
C LEU A 25 4.80 -3.97 2.05
N LYS A 26 3.95 -4.73 2.76
CA LYS A 26 3.98 -6.20 2.71
C LYS A 26 3.68 -6.71 1.30
N TRP A 27 2.71 -6.12 0.62
CA TRP A 27 2.37 -6.46 -0.75
C TRP A 27 3.52 -6.18 -1.73
N LEU A 28 4.12 -4.99 -1.65
CA LEU A 28 5.25 -4.59 -2.49
C LEU A 28 6.47 -5.48 -2.25
N ASN A 29 6.77 -5.83 -1.00
CA ASN A 29 7.84 -6.76 -0.66
C ASN A 29 7.58 -8.19 -1.18
N SER A 30 6.32 -8.60 -1.28
CA SER A 30 5.96 -9.90 -1.86
C SER A 30 6.15 -9.94 -3.38
N GLN A 31 6.26 -8.79 -4.06
CA GLN A 31 6.47 -8.71 -5.50
C GLN A 31 7.96 -8.56 -5.80
N GLN A 32 8.61 -9.65 -6.23
CA GLN A 32 10.05 -9.66 -6.52
C GLN A 32 10.43 -8.92 -7.81
N VAL A 33 9.50 -8.77 -8.74
CA VAL A 33 9.79 -8.32 -10.11
C VAL A 33 9.19 -6.96 -10.42
N GLN A 34 7.94 -6.70 -9.99
CA GLN A 34 7.27 -5.46 -10.33
C GLN A 34 6.29 -5.05 -9.23
N GLN A 35 6.52 -3.88 -8.66
CA GLN A 35 5.69 -3.33 -7.61
C GLN A 35 4.42 -2.73 -8.23
N GLN A 36 3.33 -3.48 -8.17
CA GLN A 36 2.04 -3.08 -8.74
C GLN A 36 0.98 -2.82 -7.66
N CYS A 37 0.06 -1.90 -7.97
CA CYS A 37 -1.14 -1.62 -7.17
C CYS A 37 -2.02 -2.88 -7.09
N PRO A 38 -2.46 -3.30 -5.89
CA PRO A 38 -3.33 -4.46 -5.72
C PRO A 38 -4.66 -4.39 -6.51
N MET A 39 -5.16 -3.19 -6.75
CA MET A 39 -6.50 -2.96 -7.33
C MET A 39 -6.45 -2.79 -8.85
N CYS A 40 -5.57 -1.90 -9.35
CA CYS A 40 -5.52 -1.59 -10.77
C CYS A 40 -4.32 -2.21 -11.52
N ARG A 41 -3.41 -2.91 -10.82
CA ARG A 41 -2.19 -3.52 -11.36
C ARG A 41 -1.22 -2.56 -12.06
N GLN A 42 -1.47 -1.26 -11.99
CA GLN A 42 -0.52 -0.24 -12.44
C GLN A 42 0.69 -0.22 -11.51
N GLU A 43 1.84 0.25 -12.01
CA GLU A 43 3.03 0.47 -11.18
C GLU A 43 2.68 1.29 -9.93
N TRP A 44 2.99 0.76 -8.76
CA TRP A 44 2.72 1.42 -7.50
C TRP A 44 3.73 2.54 -7.30
N LYS A 45 3.21 3.78 -7.25
CA LYS A 45 3.95 4.97 -6.88
C LYS A 45 3.22 5.66 -5.74
N PHE A 46 3.92 5.93 -4.65
CA PHE A 46 3.39 6.74 -3.57
C PHE A 46 3.07 8.15 -4.11
N LYS A 47 1.90 8.65 -3.75
CA LYS A 47 1.47 10.02 -3.99
C LYS A 47 2.07 10.87 -2.87
N GLU A 48 2.88 11.87 -3.24
CA GLU A 48 3.37 12.91 -2.31
C GLU A 48 2.22 13.68 -1.67
#